data_AF-A0A0S8DXE3-F1
#
_entry.id   AF-A0A0S8DXE3-F1
#
_cell.length_a   1.000
_cell.length_b   1.000
_cell.length_c   1.000
_cell.angle_alpha   90.00
_cell.angle_beta   90.00
_cell.angle_gamma   90.00
#
_symmetry.space_group_name_H-M   'P 1'
#
loop_
_entity.id
_entity.type
_entity.pdbx_description
1 polymer ?
#
loop_
_entity_poly.entity_id
_entity_poly.type
_entity_poly.pdbx_seq_one_letter_code
_entity_poly.pdbx_strand_id
1 'polypeptide(L)'
;MHTPAPVRQFIREVLGCECPDHVFESLAAEHRSQPSPRAPYQWRLVVGERLLIYLLALDSSLTAEPWLEHLREYGSRDRVDSGLNRFRAVVVLDDAAPALEQPQGAVAAWASHPHLHLHWVSRRDAADCVAALAGGQHHGLEADPNRSPDPL
;
A
#
# COMPACT_ATOMS: atom_id res chain seq x y z
N MET A 1 13.57 -5.37 6.26
CA MET A 1 13.15 -5.59 7.68
C MET A 1 12.10 -6.68 7.73
N HIS A 2 11.87 -7.32 8.88
CA HIS A 2 10.72 -8.22 9.05
C HIS A 2 9.41 -7.44 8.99
N THR A 3 8.34 -8.09 8.52
CA THR A 3 7.02 -7.46 8.47
C THR A 3 6.46 -7.31 9.90
N PRO A 4 6.08 -6.08 10.33
CA PRO A 4 5.45 -5.87 11.63
C PRO A 4 4.15 -6.68 11.78
N ALA A 5 3.84 -7.13 13.00
CA ALA A 5 2.65 -7.92 13.27
C ALA A 5 1.34 -7.25 12.77
N PRO A 6 1.12 -5.93 12.94
CA PRO A 6 -0.07 -5.27 12.41
C PRO A 6 -0.16 -5.32 10.88
N VAL A 7 0.97 -5.18 10.17
CA VAL A 7 1.00 -5.26 8.70
C VAL A 7 0.72 -6.69 8.23
N ARG A 8 1.28 -7.70 8.91
CA ARG A 8 1.00 -9.11 8.63
C ARG A 8 -0.47 -9.46 8.85
N GLN A 9 -1.04 -8.99 9.97
CA GLN A 9 -2.44 -9.20 10.31
C GLN A 9 -3.35 -8.57 9.26
N PHE A 10 -3.11 -7.32 8.88
CA PHE A 10 -3.84 -6.64 7.82
C PHE A 10 -3.84 -7.43 6.50
N ILE A 11 -2.68 -7.92 6.07
CA ILE A 11 -2.54 -8.69 4.82
C ILE A 11 -3.30 -10.02 4.87
N ARG A 12 -3.33 -10.70 6.03
CA ARG A 12 -3.98 -12.00 6.17
C ARG A 12 -5.48 -11.89 6.42
N GLU A 13 -5.84 -11.08 7.40
CA GLU A 13 -7.20 -11.05 7.95
C GLU A 13 -8.09 -10.05 7.21
N VAL A 14 -7.54 -8.90 6.78
CA VAL A 14 -8.30 -7.88 6.06
C VAL A 14 -8.24 -8.10 4.55
N LEU A 15 -7.05 -8.35 4.00
CA LEU A 15 -6.91 -8.60 2.55
C LEU A 15 -7.14 -10.07 2.15
N GLY A 16 -7.23 -11.00 3.12
CA GLY A 16 -7.44 -12.41 2.84
C GLY A 16 -6.26 -13.09 2.13
N CYS A 17 -5.00 -12.69 2.35
CA CYS A 17 -3.87 -13.44 1.79
C CYS A 17 -3.56 -14.68 2.60
N GLU A 18 -3.55 -15.84 1.95
CA GLU A 18 -3.04 -17.12 2.49
C GLU A 18 -1.51 -17.27 2.29
N CYS A 19 -0.80 -16.14 2.26
CA CYS A 19 0.64 -16.10 2.06
C CYS A 19 1.36 -16.92 3.16
N PRO A 20 2.31 -17.81 2.83
CA PRO A 20 3.08 -18.56 3.83
C PRO A 20 3.97 -17.62 4.68
N ASP A 21 4.38 -18.09 5.85
CA ASP A 21 5.11 -17.27 6.83
C ASP A 21 6.38 -16.63 6.27
N HIS A 22 7.14 -17.35 5.44
CA HIS A 22 8.39 -16.84 4.85
C HIS A 22 8.19 -15.59 3.97
N VAL A 23 6.99 -15.35 3.44
CA VAL A 23 6.69 -14.11 2.69
C VAL A 23 6.77 -12.89 3.60
N PHE A 24 6.52 -13.04 4.90
CA PHE A 24 6.52 -11.92 5.85
C PHE A 24 7.91 -11.66 6.47
N GLU A 25 8.93 -12.44 6.13
CA GLU A 25 10.30 -12.25 6.60
C GLU A 25 10.95 -10.99 6.01
N SER A 26 10.46 -10.51 4.86
CA SER A 26 10.90 -9.25 4.26
C SER A 26 9.75 -8.30 3.94
N LEU A 27 9.93 -7.05 4.36
CA LEU A 27 9.11 -5.90 4.02
C LEU A 27 10.02 -4.77 3.56
N ALA A 28 9.71 -4.21 2.40
CA ALA A 28 10.14 -2.88 1.98
C ALA A 28 8.89 -1.99 1.93
N ALA A 29 8.93 -0.88 2.67
CA ALA A 29 7.82 0.07 2.77
C ALA A 29 8.31 1.47 2.40
N GLU A 30 7.71 2.03 1.36
CA GLU A 30 8.03 3.36 0.88
C GLU A 30 6.80 4.25 1.04
N HIS A 31 6.94 5.32 1.83
CA HIS A 31 5.95 6.38 1.87
C HIS A 31 6.16 7.27 0.63
N ARG A 32 5.28 7.18 -0.36
CA ARG A 32 5.45 7.90 -1.62
C ARG A 32 4.63 9.19 -1.64
N SER A 33 5.33 10.29 -1.42
CA SER A 33 4.81 11.62 -1.64
C SER A 33 4.68 11.86 -3.17
N GLN A 34 3.47 11.63 -3.71
CA GLN A 34 2.90 12.19 -4.97
C GLN A 34 2.99 11.38 -6.31
N PRO A 35 1.95 11.49 -7.19
CA PRO A 35 1.73 12.73 -7.97
C PRO A 35 0.32 13.38 -7.93
N SER A 36 0.30 14.64 -7.44
CA SER A 36 -0.58 15.76 -7.84
C SER A 36 -2.02 15.91 -7.25
N PRO A 37 -2.70 17.07 -7.45
CA PRO A 37 -2.92 18.12 -6.46
C PRO A 37 -4.04 17.85 -5.44
N ARG A 38 -4.54 16.61 -5.37
CA ARG A 38 -5.52 16.11 -4.38
C ARG A 38 -5.06 14.79 -3.70
N ALA A 39 -3.80 14.41 -3.92
CA ALA A 39 -3.09 13.18 -3.49
C ALA A 39 -3.37 12.74 -2.04
N PRO A 40 -3.32 11.42 -1.67
CA PRO A 40 -2.14 10.62 -2.05
C PRO A 40 -2.26 9.08 -2.12
N TYR A 41 -1.30 8.48 -2.82
CA TYR A 41 -0.75 7.18 -2.40
C TYR A 41 -0.06 7.37 -1.04
N GLN A 42 -0.37 6.57 -0.04
CA GLN A 42 0.37 6.68 1.23
C GLN A 42 1.54 5.71 1.28
N TRP A 43 1.36 4.47 0.81
CA TRP A 43 2.42 3.46 0.93
C TRP A 43 2.51 2.55 -0.27
N ARG A 44 3.74 2.33 -0.73
CA ARG A 44 4.14 1.19 -1.57
C ARG A 44 4.81 0.15 -0.67
N LEU A 45 4.23 -1.04 -0.63
CA LEU A 45 4.76 -2.17 0.14
C LEU A 45 5.18 -3.28 -0.80
N VAL A 46 6.38 -3.81 -0.61
CA VAL A 46 6.84 -5.06 -1.21
C VAL A 46 7.06 -6.05 -0.08
N VAL A 47 6.29 -7.14 -0.10
CA VAL A 47 6.29 -8.17 0.94
C VAL A 47 6.82 -9.47 0.35
N GLY A 48 7.90 -9.99 0.93
CA GLY A 48 8.49 -11.28 0.54
C GLY A 48 8.95 -11.34 -0.91
N GLU A 49 9.27 -10.19 -1.54
CA GLU A 49 9.63 -10.08 -2.96
C GLU A 49 8.60 -10.68 -3.94
N ARG A 50 7.35 -10.85 -3.49
CA ARG A 50 6.30 -11.52 -4.27
C ARG A 50 5.02 -10.73 -4.37
N LEU A 51 4.72 -9.93 -3.35
CA LEU A 51 3.47 -9.21 -3.22
C LEU A 51 3.73 -7.69 -3.22
N LEU A 52 3.19 -7.02 -4.24
CA LEU A 52 3.08 -5.57 -4.29
C LEU A 52 1.75 -5.15 -3.66
N ILE A 53 1.79 -4.19 -2.73
CA ILE A 53 0.60 -3.55 -2.19
C ILE A 53 0.73 -2.05 -2.32
N TYR A 54 -0.29 -1.42 -2.89
CA TYR A 54 -0.46 0.02 -2.81
C TYR A 54 -1.60 0.34 -1.87
N LEU A 55 -1.33 1.17 -0.87
CA LEU A 55 -2.31 1.65 0.10
C LEU A 55 -2.58 3.13 -0.13
N LEU A 56 -3.84 3.44 -0.43
CA LEU A 56 -4.31 4.78 -0.74
C LEU A 56 -5.43 5.15 0.22
N ALA A 57 -5.30 6.29 0.90
CA ALA A 57 -6.41 6.84 1.65
C ALA A 57 -7.10 7.90 0.80
N LEU A 58 -8.37 7.67 0.47
CA LEU A 58 -9.18 8.66 -0.20
C LEU A 58 -10.01 9.43 0.82
N ASP A 59 -10.11 10.73 0.60
CA ASP A 59 -11.11 11.55 1.28
C ASP A 59 -12.51 11.20 0.73
N SER A 60 -13.50 11.15 1.61
CA SER A 60 -14.92 10.95 1.28
C SER A 60 -15.48 11.86 0.16
N SER A 61 -14.84 13.00 -0.09
CA SER A 61 -15.20 13.96 -1.14
C SER A 61 -14.66 13.63 -2.54
N LEU A 62 -13.81 12.60 -2.68
CA LEU A 62 -13.18 12.22 -3.95
C LEU A 62 -13.84 10.99 -4.57
N THR A 63 -14.11 11.05 -5.88
CA THR A 63 -14.49 9.88 -6.67
C THR A 63 -13.26 9.03 -6.96
N ALA A 64 -13.34 7.73 -6.69
CA ALA A 64 -12.23 6.79 -6.88
C ALA A 64 -11.97 6.45 -8.37
N GLU A 65 -12.98 6.58 -9.24
CA GLU A 65 -12.93 6.16 -10.65
C GLU A 65 -11.69 6.60 -11.43
N PRO A 66 -11.33 7.89 -11.49
CA PRO A 66 -10.20 8.34 -12.30
C PRO A 66 -8.87 7.76 -11.79
N TRP A 67 -8.82 7.42 -10.50
CA TRP A 67 -7.64 6.86 -9.85
C TRP A 67 -7.52 5.35 -10.05
N LEU A 68 -8.64 4.62 -10.12
CA LEU A 68 -8.62 3.16 -10.28
C LEU A 68 -7.93 2.73 -11.57
N GLU A 69 -8.16 3.43 -12.67
CA GLU A 69 -7.50 3.07 -13.94
C GLU A 69 -6.00 3.37 -13.86
N HIS A 70 -5.63 4.54 -13.33
CA HIS A 70 -4.23 4.91 -13.13
C HIS A 70 -3.50 3.93 -12.20
N LEU A 71 -4.15 3.52 -11.11
CA LEU A 71 -3.67 2.50 -10.16
C LEU A 71 -3.42 1.16 -10.85
N ARG A 72 -4.36 0.74 -11.69
CA ARG A 72 -4.28 -0.53 -12.42
C ARG A 72 -3.08 -0.53 -13.34
N GLU A 73 -2.95 0.51 -14.17
CA GLU A 73 -1.85 0.62 -15.12
C GLU A 73 -0.50 0.74 -14.42
N TYR A 74 -0.38 1.67 -13.47
CA TYR A 74 0.89 1.94 -12.80
C TYR A 74 1.32 0.76 -11.94
N GLY A 75 0.43 0.22 -11.10
CA GLY A 75 0.74 -0.92 -10.24
C GLY A 75 0.97 -2.21 -11.03
N SER A 76 0.29 -2.39 -12.18
CA SER A 76 0.60 -3.51 -13.07
C SER A 76 2.00 -3.41 -13.66
N ARG A 77 2.44 -2.21 -14.08
CA ARG A 77 3.80 -1.98 -14.59
C ARG A 77 4.84 -2.18 -13.49
N ASP A 78 4.68 -1.53 -12.34
CA ASP A 78 5.61 -1.66 -11.21
C ASP A 78 5.76 -3.12 -10.75
N ARG A 79 4.65 -3.88 -10.71
CA ARG A 79 4.69 -5.31 -10.42
C ARG A 79 5.57 -6.06 -11.42
N VAL A 80 5.38 -5.84 -12.72
CA VAL A 80 6.15 -6.52 -13.78
C VAL A 80 7.62 -6.11 -13.71
N ASP A 81 7.90 -4.82 -13.62
CA ASP A 81 9.25 -4.27 -13.61
C ASP A 81 10.04 -4.71 -12.37
N SER A 82 9.36 -4.87 -11.24
CA SER A 82 9.94 -5.38 -9.99
C SER A 82 9.97 -6.91 -9.90
N GLY A 83 9.52 -7.65 -10.93
CA GLY A 83 9.49 -9.12 -10.92
C GLY A 83 8.51 -9.74 -9.92
N LEU A 84 7.51 -8.98 -9.45
CA LEU A 84 6.57 -9.40 -8.41
C LEU A 84 5.41 -10.23 -8.99
N ASN A 85 4.87 -11.14 -8.19
CA ASN A 85 3.84 -12.09 -8.65
C ASN A 85 2.44 -11.47 -8.61
N ARG A 86 2.09 -10.79 -7.51
CA ARG A 86 0.73 -10.25 -7.30
C ARG A 86 0.79 -8.78 -6.95
N PHE A 87 -0.20 -8.03 -7.44
CA PHE A 87 -0.46 -6.65 -7.05
C PHE A 87 -1.83 -6.55 -6.39
N ARG A 88 -1.88 -5.91 -5.22
CA ARG A 88 -3.10 -5.56 -4.51
C ARG A 88 -3.19 -4.05 -4.36
N ALA A 89 -4.18 -3.43 -4.99
CA ALA A 89 -4.57 -2.06 -4.68
C ALA A 89 -5.52 -2.06 -3.50
N VAL A 90 -5.24 -1.21 -2.51
CA VAL A 90 -6.03 -1.07 -1.30
C VAL A 90 -6.47 0.39 -1.20
N VAL A 91 -7.77 0.60 -1.30
CA VAL A 91 -8.40 1.90 -1.15
C VAL A 91 -9.04 1.98 0.23
N VAL A 92 -8.49 2.84 1.07
CA VAL A 92 -8.95 3.12 2.42
C VAL A 92 -9.94 4.28 2.35
N LEU A 93 -11.15 4.06 2.88
CA LEU A 93 -12.25 5.02 2.92
C LEU A 93 -12.65 5.31 4.36
N ASP A 94 -13.20 6.50 4.61
CA ASP A 94 -13.84 6.80 5.89
C ASP A 94 -15.02 5.86 6.16
N ASP A 95 -15.24 5.46 7.42
CA ASP A 95 -16.31 4.53 7.85
C ASP A 95 -17.73 5.00 7.42
N ALA A 96 -17.89 6.28 7.08
CA ALA A 96 -19.13 6.91 6.63
C ALA A 96 -19.25 7.05 5.09
N ALA A 97 -18.23 6.65 4.33
CA ALA A 97 -18.29 6.70 2.87
C ALA A 97 -19.36 5.70 2.41
N PRO A 98 -20.38 6.12 1.64
CA PRO A 98 -21.36 5.20 1.10
C PRO A 98 -20.60 4.15 0.30
N ALA A 99 -21.07 2.90 0.38
CA ALA A 99 -20.64 1.82 -0.50
C ALA A 99 -20.57 2.42 -1.89
N LEU A 100 -19.34 2.67 -2.38
CA LEU A 100 -19.13 3.25 -3.70
C LEU A 100 -19.96 2.36 -4.60
N GLU A 101 -20.95 2.94 -5.28
CA GLU A 101 -21.60 2.26 -6.39
C GLU A 101 -20.47 1.92 -7.32
N GLN A 102 -19.98 0.68 -7.18
CA GLN A 102 -18.69 0.31 -7.71
C GLN A 102 -18.84 0.47 -9.22
N PRO A 103 -18.01 1.30 -9.85
CA PRO A 103 -18.04 1.45 -11.29
C PRO A 103 -17.86 0.07 -11.88
N GLN A 104 -18.95 -0.52 -12.35
CA GLN A 104 -18.97 -1.94 -12.69
C GLN A 104 -17.90 -2.22 -13.75
N GLY A 105 -17.67 -1.26 -14.65
CA GLY A 105 -16.64 -1.32 -15.68
C GLY A 105 -15.20 -1.30 -15.14
N ALA A 106 -14.85 -0.32 -14.29
CA ALA A 106 -13.49 -0.22 -13.75
C ALA A 106 -13.18 -1.46 -12.92
N VAL A 107 -14.07 -1.85 -12.01
CA VAL A 107 -13.87 -2.99 -11.10
C VAL A 107 -13.85 -4.33 -11.86
N ALA A 108 -14.66 -4.48 -12.92
CA ALA A 108 -14.61 -5.67 -13.77
C ALA A 108 -13.23 -5.85 -14.45
N ALA A 109 -12.58 -4.76 -14.86
CA ALA A 109 -11.25 -4.84 -15.44
C ALA A 109 -10.21 -5.40 -14.45
N TRP A 110 -10.32 -5.08 -13.16
CA TRP A 110 -9.49 -5.69 -12.12
C TRP A 110 -9.81 -7.17 -11.93
N ALA A 111 -11.09 -7.54 -11.85
CA ALA A 111 -11.52 -8.92 -11.63
C ALA A 111 -11.08 -9.89 -12.74
N SER A 112 -10.90 -9.39 -13.98
CA SER A 112 -10.43 -10.19 -15.11
C SER A 112 -8.94 -10.57 -15.06
N HIS A 113 -8.15 -9.96 -14.18
CA HIS A 113 -6.70 -10.21 -14.09
C HIS A 113 -6.34 -11.03 -12.83
N PRO A 114 -5.86 -12.28 -12.95
CA PRO A 114 -5.65 -13.17 -11.80
C PRO A 114 -4.51 -12.73 -10.85
N HIS A 115 -3.69 -11.77 -11.28
CA HIS A 115 -2.57 -11.22 -10.50
C HIS A 115 -2.86 -9.84 -9.91
N LEU A 116 -4.01 -9.23 -10.24
CA LEU A 116 -4.39 -7.89 -9.80
C LEU A 116 -5.64 -7.98 -8.93
N HIS A 117 -5.59 -7.43 -7.73
CA HIS A 117 -6.76 -7.39 -6.84
C HIS A 117 -6.99 -5.97 -6.34
N LEU A 118 -8.26 -5.59 -6.25
CA LEU A 118 -8.69 -4.33 -5.66
C LEU A 118 -9.42 -4.62 -4.34
N HIS A 119 -9.03 -3.92 -3.28
CA HIS A 119 -9.63 -4.00 -1.97
C HIS A 119 -10.14 -2.62 -1.56
N TRP A 120 -11.36 -2.61 -1.02
CA TRP A 120 -11.93 -1.45 -0.34
C TRP A 120 -11.93 -1.77 1.15
N VAL A 121 -11.32 -0.92 1.95
CA VAL A 121 -11.19 -1.13 3.39
C VAL A 121 -11.57 0.13 4.15
N SER A 122 -12.10 -0.03 5.36
CA SER A 122 -12.38 1.09 6.23
C SER A 122 -11.08 1.67 6.82
N ARG A 123 -11.08 2.95 7.20
CA ARG A 123 -9.95 3.54 7.92
C ARG A 123 -9.67 2.81 9.22
N ARG A 124 -10.72 2.30 9.89
CA ARG A 124 -10.59 1.50 11.11
C ARG A 124 -9.78 0.24 10.87
N ASP A 125 -10.10 -0.52 9.81
CA ASP A 125 -9.42 -1.79 9.52
C ASP A 125 -7.97 -1.60 9.07
N ALA A 126 -7.65 -0.44 8.49
CA ALA A 126 -6.29 -0.10 8.06
C ALA A 126 -5.45 0.61 9.14
N ALA A 127 -6.05 1.04 10.26
CA ALA A 127 -5.42 1.96 11.21
C ALA A 127 -4.10 1.44 11.78
N ASP A 128 -4.11 0.22 12.33
CA ASP A 128 -2.93 -0.37 12.97
C ASP A 128 -1.81 -0.67 11.96
N CYS A 129 -2.18 -1.04 10.73
CA CYS A 129 -1.24 -1.22 9.62
C CYS A 129 -0.53 0.10 9.29
N VAL A 130 -1.29 1.17 9.10
CA VAL A 130 -0.74 2.50 8.77
C VAL A 130 0.12 3.04 9.92
N ALA A 131 -0.32 2.87 11.17
CA ALA A 131 0.45 3.28 12.34
C ALA A 131 1.80 2.53 12.44
N ALA A 132 1.80 1.21 12.18
CA ALA A 132 3.02 0.41 12.18
C ALA A 132 4.00 0.82 11.07
N LEU A 133 3.48 1.15 9.88
CA LEU A 133 4.30 1.64 8.76
C LEU A 133 4.95 3.00 9.08
N ALA A 134 4.19 3.93 9.65
CA ALA A 134 4.70 5.24 10.06
C ALA A 134 5.73 5.15 11.20
N GLY A 135 5.48 4.30 12.20
CA GLY A 135 6.41 4.09 13.33
C GLY A 135 7.73 3.44 12.92
N GLY A 136 7.74 2.63 11.86
CA GLY A 136 8.94 1.96 11.33
C GLY A 136 9.91 2.88 10.59
N GLN A 137 9.50 4.09 10.20
CA GLN A 137 10.36 5.03 9.45
C GLN A 137 11.26 5.91 10.32
N HIS A 138 11.09 5.89 11.65
CA HIS A 138 11.93 6.67 12.57
C HIS A 138 13.29 6.04 12.91
N HIS A 139 13.62 4.86 12.39
CA HIS A 139 14.86 4.15 12.73
C HIS A 139 15.97 4.24 11.67
N GLY A 140 16.00 5.34 10.89
CA GLY A 140 16.95 5.54 9.78
C GLY A 140 17.58 6.93 9.69
N LEU A 141 17.50 7.74 10.75
CA LEU A 141 18.11 9.08 10.79
C LEU A 141 18.64 9.40 12.20
N GLU A 142 19.40 8.48 12.78
CA GLU A 142 20.37 8.90 13.80
C GLU A 142 21.53 9.58 13.06
N ALA A 143 21.43 10.91 12.96
CA ALA A 143 22.60 11.73 12.73
C ALA A 143 23.57 11.41 13.87
N ASP A 144 24.71 10.80 13.54
CA ASP A 144 25.82 10.62 14.48
C ASP A 144 26.18 11.98 15.07
N PRO A 145 25.90 12.24 16.37
CA PRO A 145 26.21 13.52 17.00
C PRO A 145 27.71 13.74 17.15
N ASN A 146 28.55 12.77 16.77
CA ASN A 146 29.99 12.79 16.96
C ASN A 146 30.79 12.96 15.65
N ARG A 147 30.12 13.20 14.51
CA ARG A 147 30.81 13.56 13.26
C ARG A 147 31.31 15.01 13.33
N SER A 148 32.48 15.21 13.94
CA SER A 148 33.22 16.47 13.83
C SER A 148 33.51 16.77 12.35
N PRO A 149 33.30 18.01 11.87
CA PRO A 149 33.76 18.40 10.55
C PRO A 149 35.30 18.42 10.54
N ASP A 150 35.90 17.70 9.59
CA ASP A 150 37.34 17.79 9.31
C ASP A 150 37.71 19.26 9.05
N PRO A 151 38.74 19.79 9.71
CA PRO A 151 39.24 21.13 9.41
C PRO A 151 39.97 21.11 8.06
N LEU A 152 39.64 22.11 7.24
CA LEU A 152 40.34 22.47 5.98
C LEU A 152 41.80 22.85 6.22
#